data_AF-A0A812WKH8-F1
#
_entry.id   AF-A0A812WKH8-F1
#
_cell.length_a   1.000
_cell.length_b   1.000
_cell.length_c   1.000
_cell.angle_alpha   90.00
_cell.angle_beta   90.00
_cell.angle_gamma   90.00
#
_symmetry.space_group_name_H-M   'P 1'
#
loop_
_entity.id
_entity.type
_entity.pdbx_description
1 polymer ?
#
loop_
_entity_poly.entity_id
_entity_poly.type
_entity_poly.pdbx_seq_one_letter_code
_entity_poly.pdbx_strand_id
1 'polypeptide(L)'
;MVAFLSPELLRHLLTALDSLEISLLCASSRAQREQFKFLCAFAVKFKRDNVVEEVAVESLQKAIATLSSLQRLAVGLAYQTTLRQSICQLTQSLCKHPLTSLTLDLRRCWLGDDGTQGLATSLSVFRLKHLDLRLSFNNISGRGADDLSEALAPSLVDIVLHIDINLIGRSAPKLLCAVLRAQRAHIDLAHCGLGHVALQLADTLESHASRFVNSQKLHIDLRGNDLADSKGLVIKAAACLNAAGCKSAEDNPNPVVYGSGQAIQFRSLQELLEITDLQDDLTPQEIFESLRHLTDPEHPNLSLEQLKVVESGHVWVNDKANTVFVRFTPTVPTCSVATLIGLTIKAKLLRSLPRRYKIDVEITPGTHNSEDQVNKQLADKERVAAALENPALRNLINNGIVRHPAAGRTTWQEFVHFLLRRGSSRNEGRRGEGTQRNMTT
;
A
#
# COMPACT_ATOMS: atom_id res chain seq x y z
N MET A 1 -16.59 -4.95 -37.60
CA MET A 1 -15.12 -5.10 -37.61
C MET A 1 -14.67 -5.37 -36.19
N VAL A 2 -14.29 -6.61 -35.89
CA VAL A 2 -13.81 -7.01 -34.55
C VAL A 2 -12.36 -6.56 -34.44
N ALA A 3 -12.11 -5.48 -33.70
CA ALA A 3 -10.76 -5.01 -33.46
C ALA A 3 -10.03 -6.04 -32.58
N PHE A 4 -8.99 -6.66 -33.12
CA PHE A 4 -8.05 -7.46 -32.34
C PHE A 4 -7.30 -6.51 -31.39
N LEU A 5 -7.42 -6.73 -30.08
CA LEU A 5 -6.56 -6.06 -29.10
C LEU A 5 -5.15 -6.64 -29.25
N SER A 6 -4.14 -5.77 -29.40
CA SER A 6 -2.76 -6.25 -29.51
C SER A 6 -2.32 -6.94 -28.22
N PRO A 7 -1.41 -7.94 -28.28
CA PRO A 7 -0.86 -8.58 -27.09
C PRO A 7 -0.26 -7.60 -26.06
N GLU A 8 0.28 -6.45 -26.51
CA GLU A 8 0.75 -5.40 -25.60
C GLU A 8 -0.39 -4.65 -24.89
N LEU A 9 -1.52 -4.40 -25.58
CA LEU A 9 -2.73 -3.79 -25.01
C LEU A 9 -3.39 -4.73 -23.99
N LEU A 10 -3.41 -6.03 -24.28
CA LEU A 10 -3.87 -7.07 -23.35
C LEU A 10 -3.05 -7.10 -22.05
N ARG A 11 -1.73 -6.90 -22.17
CA ARG A 11 -0.80 -6.81 -21.04
C ARG A 11 -1.02 -5.56 -20.17
N HIS A 12 -1.38 -4.43 -20.79
CA HIS A 12 -1.59 -3.15 -20.10
C HIS A 12 -2.97 -3.03 -19.45
N LEU A 13 -4.02 -3.52 -20.11
CA LEU A 13 -5.40 -3.48 -19.62
C LEU A 13 -5.59 -4.23 -18.28
N LEU A 14 -4.81 -5.28 -18.03
CA LEU A 14 -4.91 -6.13 -16.85
C LEU A 14 -4.26 -5.56 -15.57
N THR A 15 -3.95 -4.26 -15.52
CA THR A 15 -3.44 -3.64 -14.28
C THR A 15 -4.51 -2.88 -13.49
N ALA A 16 -5.63 -2.52 -14.11
CA ALA A 16 -6.77 -1.89 -13.44
C ALA A 16 -8.03 -1.90 -14.32
N LEU A 17 -8.64 -3.08 -14.53
CA LEU A 17 -9.96 -3.13 -15.19
C LEU A 17 -11.04 -2.60 -14.24
N ASP A 18 -11.91 -1.71 -14.72
CA ASP A 18 -13.11 -1.31 -14.01
C ASP A 18 -14.27 -2.31 -14.20
N SER A 19 -15.39 -2.12 -13.49
CA SER A 19 -16.55 -3.01 -13.54
C SER A 19 -17.16 -3.14 -14.94
N LEU A 20 -17.09 -2.09 -15.76
CA LEU A 20 -17.62 -2.07 -17.12
C LEU A 20 -16.70 -2.89 -18.05
N GLU A 21 -15.39 -2.73 -17.91
CA GLU A 21 -14.39 -3.46 -18.69
C GLU A 21 -14.36 -4.95 -18.34
N ILE A 22 -14.56 -5.31 -17.07
CA ILE A 22 -14.74 -6.71 -16.64
C ILE A 22 -16.02 -7.29 -17.25
N SER A 23 -17.11 -6.51 -17.25
CA SER A 23 -18.38 -6.94 -17.85
C SER A 23 -18.26 -7.14 -19.36
N LEU A 24 -17.51 -6.28 -20.05
CA LEU A 24 -17.16 -6.42 -21.47
C LEU A 24 -16.28 -7.65 -21.75
N LEU A 25 -15.27 -7.90 -20.91
CA LEU A 25 -14.41 -9.08 -21.02
C LEU A 25 -15.19 -10.38 -20.76
N CYS A 26 -16.18 -10.34 -19.86
CA CYS A 26 -17.08 -11.45 -19.57
C CYS A 26 -18.17 -11.65 -20.64
N ALA A 27 -18.66 -10.56 -21.25
CA ALA A 27 -19.61 -10.56 -22.37
C ALA A 27 -18.96 -10.91 -23.73
N SER A 28 -17.62 -10.98 -23.76
CA SER A 28 -16.84 -11.31 -24.96
C SER A 28 -17.16 -12.72 -25.48
N SER A 29 -17.11 -12.87 -26.80
CA SER A 29 -17.41 -14.13 -27.49
C SER A 29 -16.48 -15.28 -27.04
N ARG A 30 -16.91 -16.53 -27.22
CA ARG A 30 -16.08 -17.72 -26.92
C ARG A 30 -14.70 -17.64 -27.59
N ALA A 31 -14.62 -17.09 -28.81
CA ALA A 31 -13.37 -16.90 -29.54
C ALA A 31 -12.41 -15.91 -28.88
N GLN A 32 -12.91 -14.83 -28.27
CA GLN A 32 -12.08 -13.88 -27.51
C GLN A 32 -11.61 -14.50 -26.18
N ARG A 33 -12.45 -15.29 -25.51
CA ARG A 33 -12.05 -16.01 -24.28
C ARG A 33 -10.91 -17.02 -24.52
N GLU A 34 -10.89 -17.68 -25.67
CA GLU A 34 -9.77 -18.56 -26.06
C GLU A 34 -8.43 -17.82 -26.16
N GLN A 35 -8.44 -16.52 -26.51
CA GLN A 35 -7.23 -15.69 -26.58
C GLN A 35 -6.65 -15.34 -25.20
N PHE A 36 -7.32 -15.68 -24.09
CA PHE A 36 -6.81 -15.41 -22.75
C PHE A 36 -6.27 -16.66 -22.04
N LYS A 37 -6.46 -17.87 -22.60
CA LYS A 37 -6.04 -19.14 -21.96
C LYS A 37 -4.56 -19.22 -21.60
N PHE A 38 -3.71 -18.55 -22.39
CA PHE A 38 -2.27 -18.52 -22.20
C PHE A 38 -1.80 -17.49 -21.16
N LEU A 39 -2.71 -16.70 -20.57
CA LEU A 39 -2.33 -15.72 -19.56
C LEU A 39 -1.83 -16.41 -18.30
N CYS A 40 -0.56 -16.18 -17.99
CA CYS A 40 0.05 -16.64 -16.75
C CYS A 40 -0.19 -15.68 -15.57
N ALA A 41 -0.72 -14.49 -15.83
CA ALA A 41 -1.01 -13.48 -14.81
C ALA A 41 -2.32 -12.73 -15.11
N PHE A 42 -3.11 -12.50 -14.07
CA PHE A 42 -4.35 -11.75 -14.15
C PHE A 42 -4.50 -10.87 -12.89
N ALA A 43 -4.86 -9.60 -13.07
CA ALA A 43 -5.10 -8.70 -11.95
C ALA A 43 -6.35 -7.85 -12.19
N VAL A 44 -7.11 -7.65 -11.11
CA VAL A 44 -8.32 -6.83 -11.12
C VAL A 44 -8.49 -6.16 -9.77
N LYS A 45 -8.90 -4.90 -9.76
CA LYS A 45 -9.14 -4.14 -8.54
C LYS A 45 -10.30 -3.19 -8.74
N PHE A 46 -11.34 -3.34 -7.93
CA PHE A 46 -12.49 -2.46 -7.95
C PHE A 46 -12.19 -1.17 -7.16
N LYS A 47 -12.72 -0.04 -7.65
CA LYS A 47 -12.64 1.25 -6.93
C LYS A 47 -13.42 1.18 -5.62
N ARG A 48 -12.95 1.91 -4.60
CA ARG A 48 -13.52 1.88 -3.24
C ARG A 48 -15.01 2.24 -3.20
N ASP A 49 -15.42 3.18 -4.05
CA ASP A 49 -16.79 3.71 -4.06
C ASP A 49 -17.71 2.98 -5.05
N ASN A 50 -17.19 1.96 -5.75
CA ASN A 50 -18.00 1.13 -6.63
C ASN A 50 -18.58 -0.02 -5.82
N VAL A 51 -19.90 -0.04 -5.67
CA VAL A 51 -20.62 -1.22 -5.21
C VAL A 51 -20.57 -2.25 -6.34
N VAL A 52 -19.96 -3.40 -6.05
CA VAL A 52 -19.87 -4.51 -7.00
C VAL A 52 -21.07 -5.41 -6.78
N GLU A 53 -21.80 -5.71 -7.84
CA GLU A 53 -22.91 -6.66 -7.79
C GLU A 53 -22.39 -8.10 -7.77
N GLU A 54 -23.14 -9.02 -7.16
CA GLU A 54 -22.78 -10.46 -7.09
C GLU A 54 -22.54 -11.05 -8.48
N VAL A 55 -23.36 -10.67 -9.46
CA VAL A 55 -23.25 -11.10 -10.86
C VAL A 55 -21.88 -10.76 -11.47
N ALA A 56 -21.26 -9.64 -11.06
CA ALA A 56 -19.93 -9.26 -11.53
C ALA A 56 -18.85 -10.18 -10.93
N VAL A 57 -18.99 -10.60 -9.67
CA VAL A 57 -18.08 -11.55 -9.03
C VAL A 57 -18.22 -12.95 -9.64
N GLU A 58 -19.45 -13.40 -9.91
CA GLU A 58 -19.68 -14.67 -10.62
C GLU A 58 -19.09 -14.65 -12.04
N SER A 59 -19.23 -13.52 -12.74
CA SER A 59 -18.66 -13.34 -14.07
C SER A 59 -17.13 -13.39 -14.03
N LEU A 60 -16.53 -12.71 -13.04
CA LEU A 60 -15.10 -12.77 -12.77
C LEU A 60 -14.64 -14.20 -12.46
N GLN A 61 -15.38 -14.94 -11.65
CA GLN A 61 -15.10 -16.34 -11.33
C GLN A 61 -15.10 -17.21 -12.60
N LYS A 62 -16.11 -17.06 -13.47
CA LYS A 62 -16.19 -17.75 -14.76
C LYS A 62 -15.03 -17.39 -15.68
N ALA A 63 -14.63 -16.12 -15.71
CA ALA A 63 -13.48 -15.67 -16.51
C ALA A 63 -12.18 -16.30 -16.03
N ILE A 64 -11.88 -16.24 -14.72
CA ILE A 64 -10.68 -16.83 -14.13
C ILE A 64 -10.62 -18.33 -14.41
N ALA A 65 -11.73 -19.06 -14.29
CA ALA A 65 -11.79 -20.50 -14.55
C ALA A 65 -11.36 -20.90 -15.99
N THR A 66 -11.42 -19.97 -16.96
CA THR A 66 -10.93 -20.24 -18.32
C THR A 66 -9.41 -20.10 -18.48
N LEU A 67 -8.72 -19.48 -17.52
CA LEU A 67 -7.28 -19.18 -17.58
C LEU A 67 -6.45 -20.37 -17.10
N SER A 68 -6.34 -21.41 -17.92
CA SER A 68 -5.66 -22.67 -17.56
C SER A 68 -4.17 -22.53 -17.24
N SER A 69 -3.49 -21.52 -17.81
CA SER A 69 -2.06 -21.27 -17.55
C SER A 69 -1.80 -20.29 -16.40
N LEU A 70 -2.85 -19.86 -15.68
CA LEU A 70 -2.74 -18.83 -14.65
C LEU A 70 -1.87 -19.28 -13.47
N GLN A 71 -0.81 -18.50 -13.21
CA GLN A 71 0.12 -18.72 -12.10
C GLN A 71 0.12 -17.56 -11.11
N ARG A 72 -0.27 -16.35 -11.54
CA ARG A 72 -0.29 -15.15 -10.70
C ARG A 72 -1.66 -14.49 -10.75
N LEU A 73 -2.27 -14.30 -9.61
CA LEU A 73 -3.59 -13.70 -9.51
C LEU A 73 -3.58 -12.55 -8.50
N ALA A 74 -4.15 -11.41 -8.88
CA ALA A 74 -4.46 -10.33 -7.95
C ALA A 74 -5.94 -9.93 -8.06
N VAL A 75 -6.68 -9.97 -6.96
CA VAL A 75 -8.09 -9.56 -6.91
C VAL A 75 -8.29 -8.60 -5.73
N GLY A 76 -8.81 -7.41 -6.02
CA GLY A 76 -9.17 -6.43 -5.00
C GLY A 76 -10.67 -6.17 -4.96
N LEU A 77 -11.34 -6.73 -3.96
CA LEU A 77 -12.77 -6.61 -3.68
C LEU A 77 -13.01 -5.92 -2.33
N ALA A 78 -12.12 -5.00 -1.92
CA ALA A 78 -12.23 -4.30 -0.66
C ALA A 78 -13.54 -3.48 -0.58
N TYR A 79 -14.06 -3.33 0.63
CA TYR A 79 -15.26 -2.58 0.97
C TYR A 79 -16.57 -3.15 0.42
N GLN A 80 -16.59 -4.42 0.00
CA GLN A 80 -17.76 -5.11 -0.53
C GLN A 80 -18.46 -5.94 0.56
N THR A 81 -19.23 -5.29 1.43
CA THR A 81 -19.81 -5.92 2.63
C THR A 81 -20.92 -6.94 2.35
N THR A 82 -21.53 -6.89 1.16
CA THR A 82 -22.63 -7.78 0.76
C THR A 82 -22.15 -9.03 0.02
N LEU A 83 -20.88 -9.08 -0.40
CA LEU A 83 -20.37 -10.11 -1.32
C LEU A 83 -19.68 -11.28 -0.60
N ARG A 84 -19.92 -11.48 0.70
CA ARG A 84 -19.24 -12.53 1.49
C ARG A 84 -19.32 -13.89 0.80
N GLN A 85 -20.52 -14.31 0.39
CA GLN A 85 -20.73 -15.62 -0.22
C GLN A 85 -20.02 -15.74 -1.58
N SER A 86 -20.14 -14.71 -2.43
CA SER A 86 -19.48 -14.68 -3.74
C SER A 86 -17.94 -14.67 -3.60
N ILE A 87 -17.39 -13.99 -2.60
CA ILE A 87 -15.95 -14.00 -2.30
C ILE A 87 -15.52 -15.42 -1.89
N CYS A 88 -16.25 -16.10 -1.01
CA CYS A 88 -15.94 -17.47 -0.62
C CYS A 88 -15.96 -18.44 -1.82
N GLN A 89 -16.96 -18.32 -2.69
CA GLN A 89 -17.07 -19.13 -3.90
C GLN A 89 -15.95 -18.84 -4.90
N LEU A 90 -15.58 -17.56 -5.04
CA LEU A 90 -14.44 -17.15 -5.84
C LEU A 90 -13.18 -17.82 -5.31
N THR A 91 -12.86 -17.68 -4.01
CA THR A 91 -11.63 -18.23 -3.43
C THR A 91 -11.56 -19.76 -3.54
N GLN A 92 -12.67 -20.46 -3.33
CA GLN A 92 -12.74 -21.92 -3.50
C GLN A 92 -12.50 -22.36 -4.94
N SER A 93 -12.97 -21.58 -5.92
CA SER A 93 -12.77 -21.92 -7.34
C SER A 93 -11.32 -21.78 -7.80
N LEU A 94 -10.53 -20.93 -7.12
CA LEU A 94 -9.14 -20.69 -7.45
C LEU A 94 -8.27 -21.94 -7.25
N CYS A 95 -8.67 -22.88 -6.37
CA CYS A 95 -7.97 -24.15 -6.09
C CYS A 95 -7.65 -24.98 -7.34
N LYS A 96 -8.32 -24.71 -8.46
CA LYS A 96 -8.11 -25.38 -9.75
C LYS A 96 -6.88 -24.87 -10.51
N HIS A 97 -6.32 -23.72 -10.13
CA HIS A 97 -5.19 -23.10 -10.81
C HIS A 97 -3.87 -23.38 -10.06
N PRO A 98 -2.75 -23.62 -10.79
CA PRO A 98 -1.44 -23.83 -10.19
C PRO A 98 -0.79 -22.49 -9.77
N LEU A 99 -1.47 -21.74 -8.90
CA LEU A 99 -1.00 -20.42 -8.47
C LEU A 99 0.30 -20.52 -7.68
N THR A 100 1.27 -19.68 -8.06
CA THR A 100 2.53 -19.45 -7.36
C THR A 100 2.57 -18.08 -6.70
N SER A 101 1.71 -17.14 -7.13
CA SER A 101 1.55 -15.82 -6.51
C SER A 101 0.07 -15.48 -6.38
N LEU A 102 -0.34 -15.02 -5.20
CA LEU A 102 -1.71 -14.61 -4.94
C LEU A 102 -1.73 -13.28 -4.17
N THR A 103 -2.50 -12.32 -4.67
CA THR A 103 -2.81 -11.08 -3.99
C THR A 103 -4.33 -10.95 -3.82
N LEU A 104 -4.81 -10.86 -2.59
CA LEU A 104 -6.22 -10.67 -2.29
C LEU A 104 -6.40 -9.47 -1.37
N ASP A 105 -7.08 -8.44 -1.86
CA ASP A 105 -7.50 -7.30 -1.05
C ASP A 105 -9.00 -7.42 -0.75
N LEU A 106 -9.30 -7.94 0.45
CA LEU A 106 -10.65 -8.23 0.93
C LEU A 106 -10.95 -7.44 2.22
N ARG A 107 -10.34 -6.27 2.39
CA ARG A 107 -10.56 -5.43 3.57
C ARG A 107 -12.02 -5.00 3.64
N ARG A 108 -12.61 -5.00 4.84
CA ARG A 108 -14.00 -4.53 5.05
C ARG A 108 -15.06 -5.29 4.25
N CYS A 109 -14.89 -6.60 4.06
CA CYS A 109 -15.84 -7.46 3.35
C CYS A 109 -16.73 -8.32 4.27
N TRP A 110 -16.65 -8.10 5.59
CA TRP A 110 -17.48 -8.80 6.58
C TRP A 110 -17.39 -10.34 6.50
N LEU A 111 -16.19 -10.86 6.21
CA LEU A 111 -15.99 -12.30 6.02
C LEU A 111 -16.30 -13.12 7.28
N GLY A 112 -15.97 -12.61 8.45
CA GLY A 112 -16.02 -13.36 9.71
C GLY A 112 -15.12 -14.60 9.71
N ASP A 113 -15.29 -15.45 10.72
CA ASP A 113 -14.51 -16.68 10.83
C ASP A 113 -14.81 -17.68 9.72
N ASP A 114 -16.08 -17.90 9.34
CA ASP A 114 -16.38 -18.93 8.33
C ASP A 114 -15.92 -18.52 6.92
N GLY A 115 -15.97 -17.22 6.60
CA GLY A 115 -15.39 -16.72 5.35
C GLY A 115 -13.87 -16.89 5.34
N THR A 116 -13.24 -16.66 6.49
CA THR A 116 -11.79 -16.88 6.68
C THR A 116 -11.44 -18.37 6.60
N GLN A 117 -12.25 -19.26 7.15
CA GLN A 117 -12.09 -20.71 7.05
C GLN A 117 -12.17 -21.19 5.59
N GLY A 118 -13.12 -20.67 4.80
CA GLY A 118 -13.23 -20.98 3.37
C GLY A 118 -12.02 -20.52 2.57
N LEU A 119 -11.48 -19.34 2.90
CA LEU A 119 -10.24 -18.84 2.33
C LEU A 119 -9.04 -19.72 2.74
N ALA A 120 -8.91 -20.06 4.02
CA ALA A 120 -7.86 -20.92 4.56
C ALA A 120 -7.84 -22.30 3.89
N THR A 121 -9.02 -22.90 3.70
CA THR A 121 -9.18 -24.17 2.96
C THR A 121 -8.66 -24.05 1.52
N SER A 122 -8.79 -22.88 0.91
CA SER A 122 -8.28 -22.66 -0.45
C SER A 122 -6.76 -22.45 -0.44
N LEU A 123 -6.25 -21.68 0.52
CA LEU A 123 -4.83 -21.39 0.69
C LEU A 123 -3.98 -22.64 0.93
N SER A 124 -4.51 -23.63 1.66
CA SER A 124 -3.79 -24.88 1.98
C SER A 124 -3.51 -25.76 0.75
N VAL A 125 -4.29 -25.59 -0.33
CA VAL A 125 -4.14 -26.35 -1.58
C VAL A 125 -3.11 -25.71 -2.51
N PHE A 126 -2.92 -24.38 -2.42
CA PHE A 126 -2.02 -23.68 -3.32
C PHE A 126 -0.54 -23.98 -3.04
N ARG A 127 0.29 -23.91 -4.10
CA ARG A 127 1.75 -23.99 -4.00
C ARG A 127 2.38 -22.60 -4.11
N LEU A 128 1.89 -21.67 -3.30
CA LEU A 128 2.33 -20.27 -3.34
C LEU A 128 3.80 -20.12 -2.92
N LYS A 129 4.49 -19.22 -3.62
CA LYS A 129 5.77 -18.64 -3.22
C LYS A 129 5.60 -17.22 -2.68
N HIS A 130 4.58 -16.51 -3.17
CA HIS A 130 4.26 -15.15 -2.76
C HIS A 130 2.77 -15.02 -2.40
N LEU A 131 2.49 -14.46 -1.22
CA LEU A 131 1.13 -14.20 -0.76
C LEU A 131 1.02 -12.76 -0.24
N ASP A 132 0.11 -11.97 -0.80
CA ASP A 132 -0.31 -10.66 -0.25
C ASP A 132 -1.80 -10.74 0.09
N LEU A 133 -2.11 -10.82 1.37
CA LEU A 133 -3.46 -11.05 1.86
C LEU A 133 -3.87 -9.92 2.80
N ARG A 134 -4.86 -9.12 2.38
CA ARG A 134 -5.40 -8.01 3.18
C ARG A 134 -6.81 -8.33 3.65
N LEU A 135 -6.95 -8.57 4.94
CA LEU A 135 -8.15 -8.94 5.67
C LEU A 135 -8.52 -7.94 6.78
N SER A 136 -7.97 -6.72 6.74
CA SER A 136 -8.27 -5.68 7.73
C SER A 136 -9.78 -5.46 7.89
N PHE A 137 -10.24 -5.31 9.13
CA PHE A 137 -11.64 -5.04 9.46
C PHE A 137 -12.62 -6.06 8.84
N ASN A 138 -12.52 -7.33 9.18
CA ASN A 138 -13.41 -8.38 8.66
C ASN A 138 -14.18 -9.14 9.74
N ASN A 139 -14.15 -8.66 10.99
CA ASN A 139 -14.75 -9.34 12.14
C ASN A 139 -14.21 -10.77 12.33
N ILE A 140 -12.90 -10.94 12.13
CA ILE A 140 -12.20 -12.21 12.31
C ILE A 140 -11.84 -12.34 13.80
N SER A 141 -12.16 -13.49 14.40
CA SER A 141 -11.80 -13.81 15.78
C SER A 141 -10.53 -14.67 15.82
N GLY A 142 -10.14 -15.13 17.02
CA GLY A 142 -9.07 -16.11 17.17
C GLY A 142 -9.28 -17.36 16.32
N ARG A 143 -10.52 -17.83 16.16
CA ARG A 143 -10.83 -19.01 15.34
C ARG A 143 -10.40 -18.84 13.88
N GLY A 144 -10.81 -17.76 13.22
CA GLY A 144 -10.42 -17.53 11.83
C GLY A 144 -8.91 -17.26 11.68
N ALA A 145 -8.27 -16.67 12.68
CA ALA A 145 -6.81 -16.53 12.70
C ALA A 145 -6.08 -17.87 12.85
N ASP A 146 -6.62 -18.80 13.63
CA ASP A 146 -6.10 -20.16 13.73
C ASP A 146 -6.23 -20.91 12.40
N ASP A 147 -7.38 -20.82 11.74
CA ASP A 147 -7.60 -21.41 10.40
C ASP A 147 -6.54 -20.89 9.40
N LEU A 148 -6.27 -19.58 9.40
CA LEU A 148 -5.21 -18.99 8.56
C LEU A 148 -3.82 -19.52 8.94
N SER A 149 -3.51 -19.61 10.24
CA SER A 149 -2.20 -20.07 10.70
C SER A 149 -1.86 -21.49 10.24
N GLU A 150 -2.88 -22.34 10.09
CA GLU A 150 -2.76 -23.72 9.62
C GLU A 150 -2.67 -23.81 8.09
N ALA A 151 -3.32 -22.88 7.39
CA ALA A 151 -3.33 -22.84 5.93
C ALA A 151 -2.07 -22.21 5.30
N LEU A 152 -1.34 -21.37 6.02
CA LEU A 152 -0.13 -20.73 5.50
C LEU A 152 0.98 -21.75 5.23
N ALA A 153 1.26 -21.96 3.94
CA ALA A 153 2.22 -22.96 3.49
C ALA A 153 3.65 -22.62 3.93
N PRO A 154 4.43 -23.60 4.41
CA PRO A 154 5.85 -23.41 4.76
C PRO A 154 6.75 -23.13 3.55
N SER A 155 6.22 -23.28 2.33
CA SER A 155 6.93 -23.08 1.08
C SER A 155 6.96 -21.61 0.60
N LEU A 156 6.27 -20.71 1.32
CA LEU A 156 6.23 -19.27 1.06
C LEU A 156 7.62 -18.64 1.22
N VAL A 157 8.02 -17.87 0.22
CA VAL A 157 9.24 -17.05 0.26
C VAL A 157 8.91 -15.67 0.82
N ASP A 158 7.84 -15.06 0.29
CA ASP A 158 7.35 -13.74 0.72
C ASP A 158 5.90 -13.83 1.19
N ILE A 159 5.61 -13.16 2.30
CA ILE A 159 4.25 -12.98 2.81
C ILE A 159 4.01 -11.54 3.27
N VAL A 160 2.87 -11.00 2.84
CA VAL A 160 2.29 -9.76 3.35
C VAL A 160 0.91 -10.12 3.88
N LEU A 161 0.70 -9.98 5.19
CA LEU A 161 -0.58 -10.30 5.85
C LEU A 161 -1.05 -9.10 6.65
N HIS A 162 -2.12 -8.44 6.18
CA HIS A 162 -2.79 -7.41 6.95
C HIS A 162 -4.05 -8.00 7.56
N ILE A 163 -4.08 -8.16 8.88
CA ILE A 163 -5.24 -8.66 9.62
C ILE A 163 -5.66 -7.66 10.71
N ASP A 164 -5.19 -6.42 10.62
CA ASP A 164 -5.47 -5.34 11.56
C ASP A 164 -6.98 -5.08 11.75
N ILE A 165 -7.32 -4.59 12.94
CA ILE A 165 -8.70 -4.30 13.33
C ILE A 165 -9.59 -5.56 13.24
N ASN A 166 -9.08 -6.68 13.78
CA ASN A 166 -9.79 -7.94 13.99
C ASN A 166 -9.45 -8.48 15.38
N LEU A 167 -10.39 -9.06 16.10
CA LEU A 167 -10.20 -9.51 17.49
C LEU A 167 -9.60 -10.91 17.57
N ILE A 168 -8.37 -11.06 17.10
CA ILE A 168 -7.70 -12.37 17.00
C ILE A 168 -7.08 -12.83 18.33
N GLY A 169 -6.77 -11.90 19.24
CA GLY A 169 -6.35 -12.19 20.62
C GLY A 169 -5.33 -13.34 20.74
N ARG A 170 -5.75 -14.44 21.37
CA ARG A 170 -4.92 -15.61 21.73
C ARG A 170 -4.28 -16.35 20.55
N SER A 171 -4.84 -16.22 19.36
CA SER A 171 -4.35 -16.96 18.17
C SER A 171 -3.22 -16.20 17.45
N ALA A 172 -2.95 -14.95 17.84
CA ALA A 172 -1.90 -14.14 17.23
C ALA A 172 -0.48 -14.73 17.33
N PRO A 173 -0.02 -15.31 18.46
CA PRO A 173 1.28 -15.98 18.51
C PRO A 173 1.40 -17.13 17.51
N LYS A 174 0.35 -17.95 17.37
CA LYS A 174 0.33 -19.06 16.41
C LYS A 174 0.37 -18.56 14.97
N LEU A 175 -0.42 -17.55 14.65
CA LEU A 175 -0.42 -16.90 13.33
C LEU A 175 0.94 -16.28 13.01
N LEU A 176 1.53 -15.56 13.95
CA LEU A 176 2.86 -14.96 13.82
C LEU A 176 3.92 -16.02 13.56
N CYS A 177 3.91 -17.13 14.32
CA CYS A 177 4.81 -18.26 14.10
C CYS A 177 4.68 -18.84 12.69
N ALA A 178 3.45 -18.93 12.15
CA ALA A 178 3.24 -19.39 10.78
C ALA A 178 3.80 -18.42 9.73
N VAL A 179 3.60 -17.11 9.92
CA VAL A 179 4.11 -16.05 9.04
C VAL A 179 5.64 -15.99 9.04
N LEU A 180 6.27 -16.15 10.20
CA LEU A 180 7.72 -16.07 10.38
C LEU A 180 8.49 -17.21 9.69
N ARG A 181 7.80 -18.26 9.21
CA ARG A 181 8.41 -19.32 8.37
C ARG A 181 8.88 -18.80 7.01
N ALA A 182 8.29 -17.71 6.51
CA ALA A 182 8.69 -17.10 5.26
C ALA A 182 10.04 -16.37 5.39
N GLN A 183 10.76 -16.20 4.27
CA GLN A 183 12.05 -15.47 4.27
C GLN A 183 11.86 -13.96 4.46
N ARG A 184 10.76 -13.42 3.93
CA ARG A 184 10.40 -12.01 4.08
C ARG A 184 8.95 -11.93 4.49
N ALA A 185 8.73 -11.32 5.65
CA ALA A 185 7.43 -11.28 6.29
C ALA A 185 7.05 -9.85 6.62
N HIS A 186 5.86 -9.45 6.17
CA HIS A 186 5.20 -8.25 6.63
C HIS A 186 3.86 -8.67 7.24
N ILE A 187 3.66 -8.36 8.51
CA ILE A 187 2.41 -8.61 9.21
C ILE A 187 1.91 -7.33 9.90
N ASP A 188 0.65 -6.98 9.66
CA ASP A 188 -0.03 -5.90 10.35
C ASP A 188 -1.05 -6.50 11.31
N LEU A 189 -0.76 -6.38 12.60
CA LEU A 189 -1.56 -6.85 13.72
C LEU A 189 -2.08 -5.67 14.55
N ALA A 190 -2.19 -4.48 13.97
CA ALA A 190 -2.67 -3.31 14.69
C ALA A 190 -4.11 -3.50 15.19
N HIS A 191 -4.41 -3.02 16.39
CA HIS A 191 -5.75 -3.06 16.98
C HIS A 191 -6.39 -4.47 16.98
N CYS A 192 -5.60 -5.49 17.33
CA CYS A 192 -5.99 -6.90 17.29
C CYS A 192 -6.36 -7.53 18.64
N GLY A 193 -6.39 -6.74 19.72
CA GLY A 193 -6.72 -7.21 21.06
C GLY A 193 -5.64 -8.07 21.71
N LEU A 194 -4.36 -7.76 21.46
CA LEU A 194 -3.23 -8.63 21.82
C LEU A 194 -2.70 -8.48 23.26
N GLY A 195 -3.27 -7.60 24.07
CA GLY A 195 -2.70 -7.25 25.38
C GLY A 195 -2.43 -8.43 26.30
N HIS A 196 -3.39 -9.34 26.40
CA HIS A 196 -3.30 -10.53 27.27
C HIS A 196 -2.35 -11.62 26.74
N VAL A 197 -1.84 -11.51 25.51
CA VAL A 197 -0.86 -12.45 24.92
C VAL A 197 0.47 -11.79 24.58
N ALA A 198 0.72 -10.59 25.07
CA ALA A 198 1.95 -9.86 24.79
C ALA A 198 3.22 -10.65 25.14
N LEU A 199 3.24 -11.36 26.28
CA LEU A 199 4.35 -12.24 26.66
C LEU A 199 4.56 -13.40 25.68
N GLN A 200 3.49 -14.09 25.29
CA GLN A 200 3.57 -15.19 24.32
C GLN A 200 4.04 -14.71 22.93
N LEU A 201 3.69 -13.48 22.55
CA LEU A 201 4.19 -12.85 21.33
C LEU A 201 5.69 -12.59 21.42
N ALA A 202 6.18 -12.07 22.55
CA ALA A 202 7.61 -11.89 22.79
C ALA A 202 8.36 -13.23 22.72
N ASP A 203 7.88 -14.26 23.42
CA ASP A 203 8.48 -15.60 23.41
C ASP A 203 8.53 -16.20 22.01
N THR A 204 7.47 -16.00 21.21
CA THR A 204 7.41 -16.48 19.82
C THR A 204 8.48 -15.80 18.96
N LEU A 205 8.64 -14.48 19.12
CA LEU A 205 9.64 -13.69 18.40
C LEU A 205 11.07 -14.09 18.82
N GLU A 206 11.35 -14.22 20.12
CA GLU A 206 12.66 -14.63 20.63
C GLU A 206 13.03 -16.06 20.21
N SER A 207 12.07 -16.99 20.31
CA SER A 207 12.25 -18.37 19.86
C SER A 207 12.52 -18.47 18.37
N HIS A 208 11.97 -17.56 17.57
CA HIS A 208 12.25 -17.50 16.14
C HIS A 208 13.63 -16.88 15.86
N ALA A 209 14.00 -15.82 16.60
CA ALA A 209 15.30 -15.15 16.48
C ALA A 209 16.48 -16.11 16.71
N SER A 210 16.35 -17.00 17.69
CA SER A 210 17.37 -18.01 18.01
C SER A 210 17.53 -19.10 16.95
N ARG A 211 16.52 -19.32 16.09
CA ARG A 211 16.50 -20.43 15.12
C ARG A 211 16.96 -20.03 13.71
N PHE A 212 16.90 -18.76 13.35
CA PHE A 212 17.19 -18.29 12.00
C PHE A 212 18.28 -17.20 12.02
N VAL A 213 19.51 -17.60 11.70
CA VAL A 213 20.72 -16.74 11.64
C VAL A 213 20.84 -15.98 10.30
N ASN A 214 19.95 -16.25 9.35
CA ASN A 214 19.97 -15.63 8.02
C ASN A 214 18.98 -14.46 7.93
N SER A 215 19.40 -13.42 7.19
CA SER A 215 18.74 -12.11 7.03
C SER A 215 17.26 -12.20 6.59
N GLN A 216 16.35 -12.34 7.55
CA GLN A 216 14.93 -12.20 7.32
C GLN A 216 14.57 -10.71 7.37
N LYS A 217 13.86 -10.21 6.35
CA LYS A 217 13.27 -8.87 6.39
C LYS A 217 11.89 -9.00 7.03
N LEU A 218 11.79 -8.57 8.28
CA LEU A 218 10.57 -8.64 9.08
C LEU A 218 10.00 -7.23 9.31
N HIS A 219 8.72 -7.04 8.99
CA HIS A 219 7.97 -5.86 9.40
C HIS A 219 6.75 -6.32 10.19
N ILE A 220 6.61 -5.83 11.42
CA ILE A 220 5.48 -6.13 12.30
C ILE A 220 4.91 -4.81 12.78
N ASP A 221 3.63 -4.58 12.53
CA ASP A 221 2.88 -3.49 13.16
C ASP A 221 2.02 -4.06 14.31
N LEU A 222 2.21 -3.51 15.51
CA LEU A 222 1.51 -3.89 16.75
C LEU A 222 0.76 -2.72 17.38
N ARG A 223 0.66 -1.57 16.71
CA ARG A 223 0.06 -0.37 17.29
C ARG A 223 -1.39 -0.61 17.72
N GLY A 224 -1.82 0.11 18.76
CA GLY A 224 -3.21 0.02 19.22
C GLY A 224 -3.58 -1.30 19.91
N ASN A 225 -2.61 -2.16 20.20
CA ASN A 225 -2.76 -3.25 21.16
C ASN A 225 -2.28 -2.75 22.52
N ASP A 226 -3.12 -2.83 23.54
CA ASP A 226 -2.75 -2.46 24.91
C ASP A 226 -1.81 -3.52 25.49
N LEU A 227 -0.51 -3.42 25.20
CA LEU A 227 0.50 -4.42 25.58
C LEU A 227 0.96 -4.30 27.05
N ALA A 228 0.42 -3.35 27.82
CA ALA A 228 0.79 -3.07 29.20
C ALA A 228 2.33 -3.10 29.44
N ASP A 229 2.77 -3.67 30.56
CA ASP A 229 4.19 -3.76 30.95
C ASP A 229 5.03 -4.65 30.02
N SER A 230 4.40 -5.50 29.21
CA SER A 230 5.08 -6.41 28.28
C SER A 230 5.52 -5.73 26.98
N LYS A 231 5.14 -4.46 26.77
CA LYS A 231 5.48 -3.68 25.57
C LYS A 231 7.00 -3.65 25.30
N GLY A 232 7.82 -3.49 26.34
CA GLY A 232 9.28 -3.43 26.22
C GLY A 232 9.89 -4.75 25.71
N LEU A 233 9.38 -5.89 26.20
CA LEU A 233 9.84 -7.22 25.78
C LEU A 233 9.48 -7.49 24.32
N VAL A 234 8.26 -7.17 23.91
CA VAL A 234 7.81 -7.37 22.53
C VAL A 234 8.62 -6.51 21.55
N ILE A 235 8.86 -5.24 21.88
CA ILE A 235 9.70 -4.35 21.05
C ILE A 235 11.13 -4.89 20.97
N LYS A 236 11.71 -5.31 22.10
CA LYS A 236 13.06 -5.88 22.14
C LYS A 236 13.15 -7.15 21.28
N ALA A 237 12.20 -8.07 21.41
CA ALA A 237 12.18 -9.32 20.64
C ALA A 237 12.04 -9.06 19.13
N ALA A 238 11.16 -8.14 18.73
CA ALA A 238 11.01 -7.73 17.33
C ALA A 238 12.27 -7.02 16.80
N ALA A 239 12.90 -6.18 17.61
CA ALA A 239 14.16 -5.52 17.27
C ALA A 239 15.32 -6.51 17.14
N CYS A 240 15.42 -7.51 18.02
CA CYS A 240 16.41 -8.58 17.95
C CYS A 240 16.31 -9.37 16.64
N LEU A 241 15.10 -9.65 16.14
CA LEU A 241 14.91 -10.29 14.83
C LEU A 241 15.39 -9.42 13.67
N ASN A 242 15.13 -8.10 13.72
CA ASN A 242 15.61 -7.17 12.71
C ASN A 242 17.13 -6.95 12.80
N ALA A 243 17.70 -7.00 14.01
CA ALA A 243 19.12 -6.85 14.28
C ALA A 243 19.93 -8.14 14.03
N ALA A 244 19.35 -9.33 14.19
CA ALA A 244 19.96 -10.60 13.80
C ALA A 244 20.19 -10.71 12.28
N GLY A 245 19.55 -9.83 11.50
CA GLY A 245 19.86 -9.59 10.09
C GLY A 245 20.96 -8.56 9.81
N CYS A 246 21.52 -7.93 10.83
CA CYS A 246 22.57 -6.91 10.73
C CYS A 246 23.78 -7.32 11.57
N LYS A 247 24.85 -7.76 10.90
CA LYS A 247 26.18 -7.62 11.50
C LYS A 247 26.43 -6.12 11.74
N SER A 248 26.67 -5.79 13.01
CA SER A 248 27.32 -4.60 13.56
C SER A 248 27.04 -3.27 12.83
N ALA A 249 26.23 -2.43 13.46
CA ALA A 249 26.32 -0.99 13.31
C ALA A 249 26.45 -0.37 14.71
N GLU A 250 27.62 -0.56 15.30
CA GLU A 250 28.15 0.49 16.19
C GLU A 250 28.48 1.68 15.26
N ASP A 251 28.11 2.88 15.70
CA ASP A 251 28.28 4.19 15.02
C ASP A 251 27.24 4.59 13.95
N ASN A 252 25.97 4.77 14.34
CA ASN A 252 25.17 5.85 13.73
C ASN A 252 24.09 6.37 14.70
N PRO A 253 24.13 7.64 15.15
CA PRO A 253 23.06 8.20 15.96
C PRO A 253 21.74 8.28 15.18
N ASN A 254 20.62 8.04 15.86
CA ASN A 254 19.28 8.14 15.28
C ASN A 254 19.03 9.53 14.65
N PRO A 255 18.38 9.61 13.46
CA PRO A 255 18.12 10.88 12.80
C PRO A 255 17.14 11.75 13.60
N VAL A 256 17.38 13.07 13.59
CA VAL A 256 16.50 14.08 14.19
C VAL A 256 15.30 14.28 13.27
N VAL A 257 14.09 14.00 13.77
CA VAL A 257 12.83 14.12 13.01
C VAL A 257 12.24 15.52 13.19
N TYR A 258 11.90 16.18 12.08
CA TYR A 258 11.25 17.50 12.08
C TYR A 258 9.75 17.41 11.77
N GLY A 259 8.95 18.33 12.31
CA GLY A 259 7.52 18.41 12.03
C GLY A 259 7.24 18.83 10.57
N SER A 260 6.24 18.20 9.93
CA SER A 260 5.81 18.50 8.56
C SER A 260 5.08 19.84 8.45
N GLY A 261 5.34 20.62 7.40
CA GLY A 261 4.65 21.88 7.11
C GLY A 261 3.16 21.70 6.74
N GLN A 262 2.35 22.76 6.87
CA GLN A 262 0.93 22.75 6.48
C GLN A 262 0.77 22.37 4.99
N ALA A 263 -0.17 21.46 4.69
CA ALA A 263 -0.49 21.06 3.31
C ALA A 263 -1.22 22.19 2.55
N ILE A 264 -0.97 22.31 1.25
CA ILE A 264 -1.62 23.30 0.39
C ILE A 264 -3.13 23.04 0.38
N GLN A 265 -3.94 24.10 0.52
CA GLN A 265 -5.38 24.03 0.31
C GLN A 265 -5.66 23.69 -1.15
N PHE A 266 -6.20 22.50 -1.41
CA PHE A 266 -6.64 22.11 -2.75
C PHE A 266 -7.77 23.04 -3.22
N ARG A 267 -7.66 23.55 -4.45
CA ARG A 267 -8.76 24.27 -5.12
C ARG A 267 -9.98 23.36 -5.20
N SER A 268 -11.16 23.92 -4.99
CA SER A 268 -12.41 23.19 -5.13
C SER A 268 -12.65 22.82 -6.60
N LEU A 269 -13.38 21.72 -6.86
CA LEU A 269 -13.78 21.31 -8.22
C LEU A 269 -14.55 22.42 -8.97
N GLN A 270 -15.20 23.31 -8.23
CA GLN A 270 -15.97 24.43 -8.77
C GLN A 270 -15.04 25.56 -9.26
N GLU A 271 -13.93 25.83 -8.55
CA GLU A 271 -12.90 26.78 -9.01
C GLU A 271 -12.11 26.29 -10.23
N LEU A 272 -11.97 24.97 -10.41
CA LEU A 272 -11.29 24.37 -11.58
C LEU A 272 -12.12 24.45 -12.88
N LEU A 273 -13.44 24.61 -12.76
CA LEU A 273 -14.37 24.67 -13.89
C LEU A 273 -14.61 26.11 -14.39
N GLU A 274 -14.16 27.12 -13.65
CA GLU A 274 -14.31 28.55 -13.97
C GLU A 274 -13.07 29.18 -14.65
N ILE A 275 -11.97 28.44 -14.80
CA ILE A 275 -10.73 28.96 -15.40
C ILE A 275 -10.87 28.95 -16.93
N THR A 276 -11.17 30.11 -17.50
CA THR A 276 -11.08 30.39 -18.93
C THR A 276 -9.68 30.93 -19.25
N ASP A 277 -8.89 30.10 -19.92
CA ASP A 277 -7.61 30.44 -20.57
C ASP A 277 -6.54 31.17 -19.74
N LEU A 278 -5.78 30.43 -18.92
CA LEU A 278 -4.37 30.77 -18.61
C LEU A 278 -3.55 29.49 -18.46
N GLN A 279 -2.36 29.51 -19.02
CA GLN A 279 -1.33 28.48 -18.90
C GLN A 279 -0.91 28.42 -17.43
N ASP A 280 -1.31 27.38 -16.68
CA ASP A 280 -0.89 27.21 -15.27
C ASP A 280 0.63 26.98 -15.24
N ASP A 281 1.37 28.02 -14.84
CA ASP A 281 2.82 27.99 -14.62
C ASP A 281 3.16 27.08 -13.43
N LEU A 282 4.21 26.27 -13.56
CA LEU A 282 4.61 25.28 -12.57
C LEU A 282 5.30 25.99 -11.40
N THR A 283 4.76 25.86 -10.20
CA THR A 283 5.32 26.53 -9.02
C THR A 283 6.37 25.68 -8.28
N PRO A 284 7.38 26.28 -7.63
CA PRO A 284 8.31 25.57 -6.76
C PRO A 284 7.60 24.77 -5.65
N GLN A 285 6.48 25.27 -5.14
CA GLN A 285 5.68 24.61 -4.11
C GLN A 285 5.05 23.31 -4.61
N GLU A 286 4.58 23.25 -5.87
CA GLU A 286 4.04 22.01 -6.46
C GLU A 286 5.12 20.94 -6.64
N ILE A 287 6.32 21.36 -7.01
CA ILE A 287 7.48 20.46 -7.06
C ILE A 287 7.83 19.95 -5.67
N PHE A 288 7.88 20.83 -4.68
CA PHE A 288 8.13 20.44 -3.30
C PHE A 288 7.06 19.45 -2.79
N GLU A 289 5.78 19.70 -3.04
CA GLU A 289 4.67 18.82 -2.63
C GLU A 289 4.77 17.43 -3.28
N SER A 290 5.26 17.35 -4.53
CA SER A 290 5.51 16.07 -5.21
C SER A 290 6.67 15.28 -4.61
N LEU A 291 7.62 15.96 -3.96
CA LEU A 291 8.86 15.38 -3.42
C LEU A 291 8.82 15.11 -1.91
N ARG A 292 8.06 15.89 -1.12
CA ARG A 292 8.04 15.85 0.35
C ARG A 292 7.69 14.47 0.94
N HIS A 293 7.00 13.64 0.15
CA HIS A 293 6.53 12.31 0.53
C HIS A 293 7.41 11.16 0.05
N LEU A 294 8.48 11.44 -0.70
CA LEU A 294 9.44 10.39 -1.06
C LEU A 294 10.11 9.86 0.20
N THR A 295 10.59 8.61 0.14
CA THR A 295 11.25 7.96 1.29
C THR A 295 12.73 7.73 1.03
N ASP A 296 13.53 7.88 2.09
CA ASP A 296 14.94 7.53 2.09
C ASP A 296 15.09 5.99 2.15
N PRO A 297 15.90 5.35 1.28
CA PRO A 297 16.14 3.91 1.34
C PRO A 297 16.81 3.45 2.65
N GLU A 298 17.58 4.30 3.34
CA GLU A 298 18.16 4.02 4.66
C GLU A 298 17.15 4.22 5.80
N HIS A 299 16.18 5.12 5.62
CA HIS A 299 15.11 5.41 6.58
C HIS A 299 13.70 5.30 5.96
N PRO A 300 13.24 4.07 5.61
CA PRO A 300 12.02 3.86 4.83
C PRO A 300 10.71 4.24 5.53
N ASN A 301 10.77 4.63 6.81
CA ASN A 301 9.63 5.02 7.64
C ASN A 301 9.51 6.54 7.81
N LEU A 302 10.45 7.32 7.26
CA LEU A 302 10.48 8.78 7.34
C LEU A 302 10.50 9.36 5.92
N SER A 303 9.75 10.44 5.72
CA SER A 303 9.74 11.14 4.43
C SER A 303 10.98 12.03 4.27
N LEU A 304 11.32 12.38 3.03
CA LEU A 304 12.45 13.29 2.75
C LEU A 304 12.24 14.66 3.40
N GLU A 305 11.00 15.12 3.59
CA GLU A 305 10.72 16.35 4.36
C GLU A 305 11.00 16.15 5.85
N GLN A 306 10.55 15.04 6.45
CA GLN A 306 10.75 14.76 7.88
C GLN A 306 12.23 14.63 8.26
N LEU A 307 13.06 14.25 7.28
CA LEU A 307 14.51 14.14 7.39
C LEU A 307 15.26 15.42 6.98
N LYS A 308 14.55 16.50 6.57
CA LYS A 308 15.14 17.70 5.94
C LYS A 308 16.07 17.40 4.76
N VAL A 309 15.82 16.29 4.08
CA VAL A 309 16.54 15.93 2.86
C VAL A 309 16.08 16.83 1.71
N VAL A 310 14.80 17.21 1.67
CA VAL A 310 14.26 18.17 0.69
C VAL A 310 13.56 19.29 1.44
N GLU A 311 13.85 20.55 1.05
CA GLU A 311 13.25 21.75 1.61
C GLU A 311 12.67 22.62 0.50
N SER A 312 11.58 23.35 0.78
CA SER A 312 10.94 24.25 -0.19
C SER A 312 11.90 25.35 -0.71
N GLY A 313 12.80 25.84 0.15
CA GLY A 313 13.84 26.80 -0.23
C GLY A 313 14.94 26.25 -1.15
N HIS A 314 14.96 24.93 -1.40
CA HIS A 314 15.93 24.24 -2.25
C HIS A 314 15.30 23.74 -3.57
N VAL A 315 14.16 24.29 -3.94
CA VAL A 315 13.45 23.99 -5.19
C VAL A 315 13.31 25.28 -5.99
N TRP A 316 13.78 25.26 -7.23
CA TRP A 316 13.69 26.40 -8.15
C TRP A 316 13.06 25.96 -9.47
N VAL A 317 12.05 26.69 -9.92
CA VAL A 317 11.39 26.47 -11.22
C VAL A 317 11.54 27.73 -12.05
N ASN A 318 11.96 27.56 -13.30
CA ASN A 318 11.97 28.61 -14.31
C ASN A 318 11.17 28.12 -15.51
N ASP A 319 9.90 28.50 -15.57
CA ASP A 319 8.99 28.11 -16.64
C ASP A 319 9.41 28.66 -18.00
N LYS A 320 9.96 29.89 -18.03
CA LYS A 320 10.42 30.52 -19.28
C LYS A 320 11.61 29.78 -19.90
N ALA A 321 12.51 29.25 -19.07
CA ALA A 321 13.64 28.43 -19.51
C ALA A 321 13.33 26.93 -19.54
N ASN A 322 12.10 26.52 -19.18
CA ASN A 322 11.70 25.14 -18.94
C ASN A 322 12.73 24.36 -18.11
N THR A 323 13.18 24.91 -16.97
CA THR A 323 14.16 24.24 -16.11
C THR A 323 13.66 24.11 -14.68
N VAL A 324 13.84 22.92 -14.10
CA VAL A 324 13.59 22.63 -12.69
C VAL A 324 14.91 22.22 -12.04
N PHE A 325 15.28 22.92 -10.98
CA PHE A 325 16.48 22.65 -10.21
C PHE A 325 16.11 22.31 -8.77
N VAL A 326 16.64 21.20 -8.27
CA VAL A 326 16.37 20.71 -6.91
C VAL A 326 17.68 20.38 -6.21
N ARG A 327 17.86 20.94 -5.01
CA ARG A 327 18.92 20.53 -4.10
C ARG A 327 18.38 19.67 -2.98
N PHE A 328 19.15 18.65 -2.63
CA PHE A 328 18.83 17.78 -1.50
C PHE A 328 20.04 17.62 -0.57
N THR A 329 19.77 17.42 0.72
CA THR A 329 20.78 17.28 1.76
C THR A 329 20.76 15.85 2.30
N PRO A 330 21.78 15.01 2.05
CA PRO A 330 21.84 13.67 2.62
C PRO A 330 21.78 13.70 4.15
N THR A 331 21.24 12.64 4.75
CA THR A 331 21.05 12.51 6.21
C THR A 331 22.37 12.54 6.98
N VAL A 332 23.45 12.01 6.39
CA VAL A 332 24.81 12.04 6.93
C VAL A 332 25.86 12.29 5.84
N PRO A 333 27.02 12.92 6.16
CA PRO A 333 28.06 13.25 5.17
C PRO A 333 28.74 12.03 4.50
N THR A 334 28.58 10.84 5.07
CA THR A 334 29.15 9.58 4.60
C THR A 334 28.11 8.65 3.96
N CYS A 335 26.90 9.14 3.68
CA CYS A 335 25.79 8.32 3.22
C CYS A 335 26.12 7.63 1.88
N SER A 336 26.26 6.30 1.91
CA SER A 336 26.53 5.50 0.71
C SER A 336 25.38 5.51 -0.32
N VAL A 337 24.21 6.00 0.10
CA VAL A 337 22.94 5.95 -0.63
C VAL A 337 22.54 7.33 -1.21
N ALA A 338 23.36 8.37 -1.02
CA ALA A 338 23.08 9.72 -1.52
C ALA A 338 22.75 9.76 -3.04
N THR A 339 23.46 8.97 -3.85
CA THR A 339 23.17 8.83 -5.29
C THR A 339 21.78 8.27 -5.56
N LEU A 340 21.32 7.31 -4.75
CA LEU A 340 20.01 6.68 -4.92
C LEU A 340 18.86 7.65 -4.56
N ILE A 341 19.05 8.49 -3.54
CA ILE A 341 18.12 9.57 -3.19
C ILE A 341 18.00 10.55 -4.36
N GLY A 342 19.13 11.03 -4.90
CA GLY A 342 19.15 11.92 -6.07
C GLY A 342 18.51 11.30 -7.32
N LEU A 343 18.77 10.02 -7.58
CA LEU A 343 18.13 9.27 -8.67
C LEU A 343 16.61 9.12 -8.45
N THR A 344 16.16 8.95 -7.21
CA THR A 344 14.73 8.81 -6.88
C THR A 344 13.99 10.12 -7.11
N ILE A 345 14.55 11.25 -6.67
CA ILE A 345 14.03 12.60 -6.94
C ILE A 345 13.96 12.82 -8.46
N LYS A 346 15.06 12.57 -9.18
CA LYS A 346 15.13 12.77 -10.63
C LYS A 346 14.12 11.90 -11.38
N ALA A 347 13.97 10.63 -11.00
CA ALA A 347 13.00 9.71 -11.59
C ALA A 347 11.54 10.14 -11.32
N LYS A 348 11.24 10.61 -10.11
CA LYS A 348 9.90 11.12 -9.77
C LYS A 348 9.54 12.31 -10.65
N LEU A 349 10.44 13.31 -10.76
CA LEU A 349 10.21 14.49 -11.57
C LEU A 349 10.10 14.18 -13.06
N LEU A 350 10.97 13.30 -13.60
CA LEU A 350 10.91 12.87 -14.99
C LEU A 350 9.59 12.16 -15.34
N ARG A 351 8.94 11.52 -14.37
CA ARG A 351 7.65 10.84 -14.55
C ARG A 351 6.44 11.73 -14.32
N SER A 352 6.60 12.78 -13.51
CA SER A 352 5.51 13.67 -13.10
C SER A 352 5.44 14.96 -13.92
N LEU A 353 6.53 15.38 -14.56
CA LEU A 353 6.58 16.63 -15.33
C LEU A 353 6.52 16.41 -16.85
N PRO A 354 5.98 17.37 -17.61
CA PRO A 354 6.04 17.35 -19.06
C PRO A 354 7.49 17.31 -19.58
N ARG A 355 7.72 16.57 -20.68
CA ARG A 355 9.07 16.37 -21.27
C ARG A 355 9.81 17.66 -21.68
N ARG A 356 9.13 18.81 -21.68
CA ARG A 356 9.74 20.12 -21.96
C ARG A 356 10.70 20.57 -20.86
N TYR A 357 10.51 20.12 -19.62
CA TYR A 357 11.34 20.56 -18.50
C TYR A 357 12.68 19.81 -18.43
N LYS A 358 13.77 20.56 -18.40
CA LYS A 358 15.09 20.05 -18.04
C LYS A 358 15.20 19.98 -16.51
N ILE A 359 15.46 18.78 -15.99
CA ILE A 359 15.53 18.51 -14.55
C ILE A 359 16.97 18.28 -14.14
N ASP A 360 17.48 19.17 -13.29
CA ASP A 360 18.81 19.13 -12.70
C ASP A 360 18.66 18.93 -11.17
N VAL A 361 19.38 17.94 -10.62
CA VAL A 361 19.31 17.53 -9.19
C VAL A 361 20.71 17.43 -8.64
N GLU A 362 20.98 18.12 -7.53
CA GLU A 362 22.31 18.20 -6.92
C GLU A 362 22.26 18.05 -5.39
N ILE A 363 23.37 17.63 -4.80
CA ILE A 363 23.59 17.66 -3.36
C ILE A 363 23.87 19.11 -2.92
N THR A 364 23.33 19.51 -1.77
CA THR A 364 23.65 20.80 -1.13
C THR A 364 25.15 20.90 -0.83
N PRO A 365 25.87 21.96 -1.27
CA PRO A 365 27.31 22.08 -1.07
C PRO A 365 27.75 21.99 0.40
N GLY A 366 28.82 21.25 0.68
CA GLY A 366 29.39 21.06 2.00
C GLY A 366 28.64 20.06 2.88
N THR A 367 27.66 19.32 2.34
CA THR A 367 26.84 18.37 3.13
C THR A 367 27.22 16.90 2.93
N HIS A 368 28.11 16.59 1.99
CA HIS A 368 28.52 15.21 1.71
C HIS A 368 29.98 15.11 1.25
N ASN A 369 30.71 14.10 1.75
CA ASN A 369 32.16 13.95 1.51
C ASN A 369 32.52 13.66 0.05
N SER A 370 31.59 13.09 -0.71
CA SER A 370 31.76 12.77 -2.14
C SER A 370 30.79 13.55 -3.05
N GLU A 371 30.40 14.76 -2.65
CA GLU A 371 29.40 15.58 -3.36
C GLU A 371 29.70 15.74 -4.86
N ASP A 372 30.94 16.07 -5.23
CA ASP A 372 31.35 16.27 -6.62
C ASP A 372 31.14 15.00 -7.47
N GLN A 373 31.48 13.85 -6.89
CA GLN A 373 31.33 12.56 -7.58
C GLN A 373 29.86 12.21 -7.78
N VAL A 374 29.01 12.46 -6.79
CA VAL A 374 27.56 12.19 -6.89
C VAL A 374 26.90 13.17 -7.87
N ASN A 375 27.21 14.46 -7.79
CA ASN A 375 26.68 15.46 -8.72
C ASN A 375 27.09 15.17 -10.16
N LYS A 376 28.34 14.74 -10.40
CA LYS A 376 28.79 14.28 -11.72
C LYS A 376 28.01 13.07 -12.22
N GLN A 377 27.66 12.12 -11.34
CA GLN A 377 26.84 10.96 -11.69
C GLN A 377 25.39 11.35 -12.02
N LEU A 378 24.81 12.30 -11.28
CA LEU A 378 23.45 12.76 -11.51
C LEU A 378 23.34 13.64 -12.76
N ALA A 379 24.41 14.34 -13.16
CA ALA A 379 24.47 15.15 -14.37
C ALA A 379 24.61 14.31 -15.66
N ASP A 380 25.22 13.13 -15.57
CA ASP A 380 25.41 12.22 -16.70
C ASP A 380 24.08 11.57 -17.13
N LYS A 381 23.49 12.09 -18.21
CA LYS A 381 22.18 11.66 -18.70
C LYS A 381 22.16 10.20 -19.16
N GLU A 382 23.23 9.71 -19.77
CA GLU A 382 23.31 8.33 -20.26
C GLU A 382 23.42 7.36 -19.09
N ARG A 383 24.23 7.72 -18.09
CA ARG A 383 24.37 6.94 -16.87
C ARG A 383 23.07 6.91 -16.05
N VAL A 384 22.35 8.03 -15.96
CA VAL A 384 21.04 8.09 -15.30
C VAL A 384 20.02 7.24 -16.05
N ALA A 385 19.96 7.32 -17.38
CA ALA A 385 19.06 6.50 -18.18
C ALA A 385 19.34 5.01 -17.99
N ALA A 386 20.62 4.60 -18.06
CA ALA A 386 21.03 3.23 -17.81
C ALA A 386 20.69 2.75 -16.37
N ALA A 387 20.81 3.63 -15.37
CA ALA A 387 20.42 3.33 -14.00
C ALA A 387 18.90 3.14 -13.85
N LEU A 388 18.08 3.88 -14.60
CA LEU A 388 16.62 3.75 -14.61
C LEU A 388 16.13 2.52 -15.40
N GLU A 389 16.93 2.03 -16.35
CA GLU A 389 16.67 0.80 -17.10
C GLU A 389 17.13 -0.45 -16.34
N ASN A 390 18.10 -0.31 -15.43
CA ASN A 390 18.57 -1.41 -14.58
C ASN A 390 17.43 -1.90 -13.66
N PRO A 391 17.00 -3.17 -13.77
CA PRO A 391 15.87 -3.70 -13.01
C PRO A 391 16.01 -3.58 -11.48
N ALA A 392 17.23 -3.72 -10.95
CA ALA A 392 17.50 -3.67 -9.51
C ALA A 392 17.34 -2.23 -8.97
N LEU A 393 17.97 -1.26 -9.64
CA LEU A 393 17.90 0.15 -9.26
C LEU A 393 16.49 0.71 -9.49
N ARG A 394 15.84 0.35 -10.60
CA ARG A 394 14.46 0.73 -10.89
C ARG A 394 13.48 0.25 -9.80
N ASN A 395 13.66 -0.95 -9.26
CA ASN A 395 12.83 -1.44 -8.16
C ASN A 395 13.07 -0.65 -6.87
N LEU A 396 14.33 -0.32 -6.55
CA LEU A 396 14.66 0.52 -5.39
C LEU A 396 14.06 1.93 -5.50
N ILE A 397 14.18 2.56 -6.67
CA ILE A 397 13.60 3.88 -6.95
C ILE A 397 12.07 3.84 -6.86
N ASN A 398 11.43 2.81 -7.45
CA ASN A 398 9.97 2.66 -7.36
C ASN A 398 9.51 2.46 -5.91
N ASN A 399 10.28 1.75 -5.08
CA ASN A 399 9.96 1.59 -3.66
C ASN A 399 10.00 2.93 -2.91
N GLY A 400 10.97 3.80 -3.22
CA GLY A 400 11.07 5.16 -2.65
C GLY A 400 9.93 6.10 -3.07
N ILE A 401 9.33 5.86 -4.24
CA ILE A 401 8.20 6.65 -4.78
C ILE A 401 6.84 6.14 -4.27
N VAL A 402 6.68 4.82 -4.11
CA VAL A 402 5.38 4.18 -3.80
C VAL A 402 5.10 4.12 -2.29
N ARG A 403 6.14 4.18 -1.44
CA ARG A 403 6.02 4.14 0.02
C ARG A 403 5.78 5.54 0.61
N HIS A 404 4.55 6.06 0.52
CA HIS A 404 4.07 7.03 1.50
C HIS A 404 2.60 6.76 1.87
N PRO A 405 2.28 6.51 3.15
CA PRO A 405 0.90 6.29 3.63
C PRO A 405 0.05 7.56 3.77
N ALA A 406 0.58 8.75 3.48
CA ALA A 406 -0.12 10.00 3.75
C ALA A 406 0.02 11.02 2.60
N ALA A 407 -0.72 10.77 1.51
CA ALA A 407 -1.31 11.85 0.75
C ALA A 407 -2.83 11.81 1.04
N GLY A 408 -3.28 12.72 1.89
CA GLY A 408 -4.69 13.10 2.04
C GLY A 408 -5.72 11.98 2.31
N ARG A 409 -5.60 11.25 3.42
CA ARG A 409 -6.82 10.85 4.14
C ARG A 409 -7.06 11.95 5.18
N THR A 410 -8.04 12.81 4.92
CA THR A 410 -8.72 13.60 5.97
C THR A 410 -8.80 12.72 7.22
N THR A 411 -8.24 13.18 8.33
CA THR A 411 -8.23 12.34 9.53
C THR A 411 -9.68 12.05 9.91
N TRP A 412 -9.98 10.77 10.19
CA TRP A 412 -11.33 10.34 10.57
C TRP A 412 -11.85 11.13 11.79
N GLN A 413 -10.94 11.67 12.61
CA GLN A 413 -11.26 12.53 13.75
C GLN A 413 -11.79 13.90 13.32
N GLU A 414 -11.21 14.54 12.29
CA GLU A 414 -11.73 15.80 11.72
C GLU A 414 -13.06 15.61 10.97
N PHE A 415 -13.23 14.48 10.27
CA PHE A 415 -14.49 14.14 9.59
C PHE A 415 -15.61 13.76 10.57
N VAL A 416 -15.30 13.09 11.69
CA VAL A 416 -16.26 12.84 12.78
C VAL A 416 -16.66 14.14 13.47
N HIS A 417 -15.70 15.06 13.69
CA HIS A 417 -16.01 16.40 14.21
C HIS A 417 -16.90 17.23 13.25
N PHE A 418 -16.71 17.07 11.94
CA PHE A 418 -17.53 17.67 10.90
C PHE A 418 -18.96 17.08 10.84
N LEU A 419 -19.09 15.76 10.99
CA LEU A 419 -20.39 15.07 11.04
C LEU A 419 -21.17 15.37 12.33
N LEU A 420 -20.49 15.45 13.48
CA LEU A 420 -21.12 15.80 14.77
C LEU A 420 -21.61 17.25 14.80
N ARG A 421 -20.95 18.18 14.11
CA ARG A 421 -21.46 19.55 13.91
C ARG A 421 -22.68 19.64 13.00
N ARG A 422 -22.88 18.68 12.08
CA ARG A 422 -24.08 18.62 11.22
C ARG A 422 -25.28 17.92 11.87
N GLY A 423 -25.09 17.26 13.01
CA GLY A 423 -26.14 16.54 13.73
C GLY A 423 -27.04 17.38 14.64
N SER A 424 -26.69 18.65 14.92
CA SER A 424 -27.43 19.46 15.91
C SER A 424 -28.20 20.66 15.33
N SER A 425 -28.37 20.73 14.01
CA SER A 425 -29.19 21.77 13.36
C SER A 425 -30.14 21.13 12.34
N ARG A 426 -31.13 20.39 12.83
CA ARG A 426 -32.38 20.05 12.13
C ARG A 426 -33.36 19.33 13.05
N ASN A 427 -33.77 20.00 14.13
CA ASN A 427 -35.07 19.76 14.77
C ASN A 427 -35.39 20.82 15.82
N GLU A 428 -35.49 22.09 15.41
CA GLU A 428 -36.18 23.10 16.19
C GLU A 428 -36.67 24.19 15.24
N GLY A 429 -37.99 24.41 15.19
CA GLY A 429 -38.60 25.47 14.37
C GLY A 429 -39.63 24.99 13.36
N ARG A 430 -40.73 24.39 13.82
CA ARG A 430 -42.11 24.61 13.31
C ARG A 430 -43.12 23.84 14.17
N ARG A 431 -43.41 24.36 15.36
CA ARG A 431 -44.69 24.18 16.06
C ARG A 431 -45.09 25.51 16.70
N GLY A 432 -46.33 25.90 16.44
CA GLY A 432 -46.94 27.22 16.67
C GLY A 432 -47.60 27.62 15.34
N GLU A 433 -48.92 27.70 15.18
CA GLU A 433 -50.00 28.07 16.11
C GLU A 433 -51.35 27.49 15.63
N GLY A 434 -52.32 27.39 16.55
CA GLY A 434 -53.78 27.47 16.32
C GLY A 434 -54.42 26.36 15.46
N THR A 435 -55.40 25.61 15.93
CA THR A 435 -56.72 26.16 16.30
C THR A 435 -57.53 25.08 17.03
N GLN A 436 -58.23 25.52 18.08
CA GLN A 436 -59.26 24.80 18.82
C GLN A 436 -60.29 24.12 17.91
N ARG A 437 -60.79 22.94 18.32
CA ARG A 437 -62.24 22.72 18.50
C ARG A 437 -62.54 21.45 19.29
N ASN A 438 -63.36 21.66 20.32
CA ASN A 438 -64.04 20.70 21.17
C ASN A 438 -64.95 19.74 20.38
N MET A 439 -65.24 18.59 21.00
CA MET A 439 -66.56 17.98 21.28
C MET A 439 -66.40 16.44 21.18
N THR A 440 -66.32 15.76 22.32
CA THR A 440 -67.42 15.06 23.03
C THR A 440 -68.06 13.90 22.26
N THR A 441 -68.18 12.81 23.02
CA THR A 441 -68.88 11.51 22.82
C THR A 441 -68.26 10.52 21.86
#